data_AF-A0A443S1V8-F1
#
_entry.id   AF-A0A443S1V8-F1
#
_cell.length_a   1.000
_cell.length_b   1.000
_cell.length_c   1.000
_cell.angle_alpha   90.00
_cell.angle_beta   90.00
_cell.angle_gamma   90.00
#
_symmetry.space_group_name_H-M   'P 1'
#
loop_
_entity.id
_entity.type
_entity.pdbx_description
1 polymer ?
#
loop_
_entity_poly.entity_id
_entity_poly.type
_entity_poly.pdbx_seq_one_letter_code
_entity_poly.pdbx_strand_id
1 'polypeptide(L)' 'MVATDKKSKKTMESINSRLALVMKSGKYSFGYKQTLKTLRLGKAKLVIIANNTPPLRKSEIEYY' A
#
# COMPACT_ATOMS: atom_id res chain seq x y z
N MET A 1 -0.69 -5.61 33.93
CA MET A 1 0.22 -5.46 32.77
C MET A 1 -0.41 -6.16 31.58
N VAL A 2 -1.17 -5.42 30.76
CA VAL A 2 -2.11 -5.98 29.76
C VAL A 2 -1.37 -6.35 28.48
N ALA A 3 -1.49 -7.62 28.08
CA ALA A 3 -0.99 -8.16 26.82
C ALA A 3 -1.68 -7.50 25.61
N THR A 4 -0.91 -6.87 24.71
CA THR A 4 -1.46 -6.21 23.49
C THR A 4 -0.68 -6.48 22.20
N ASP A 5 0.13 -7.54 22.10
CA ASP A 5 0.91 -7.82 20.87
C ASP A 5 0.28 -8.82 19.88
N LYS A 6 -0.83 -9.48 20.22
CA LYS A 6 -1.43 -10.53 19.36
C LYS A 6 -2.38 -10.01 18.28
N LYS A 7 -2.82 -8.75 18.35
CA LYS A 7 -3.84 -8.18 17.43
C LYS A 7 -3.25 -7.74 16.09
N SER A 8 -2.01 -7.25 16.08
CA SER A 8 -1.34 -6.71 14.88
C SER A 8 -0.99 -7.78 13.85
N LYS A 9 -0.48 -8.95 14.29
CA LYS A 9 -0.11 -10.06 13.39
C LYS A 9 -1.29 -10.62 12.59
N LYS A 10 -2.47 -10.74 13.22
CA LYS A 10 -3.67 -11.32 12.57
C LYS A 10 -4.18 -10.44 11.41
N THR A 11 -4.04 -9.11 11.53
CA THR A 11 -4.40 -8.15 10.48
C THR A 11 -3.42 -8.21 9.30
N MET A 12 -2.12 -8.39 9.57
CA MET A 12 -1.09 -8.45 8.54
C MET A 12 -1.25 -9.66 7.62
N GLU A 13 -1.59 -10.83 8.18
CA GLU A 13 -1.89 -12.04 7.40
C GLU A 13 -3.10 -11.82 6.47
N SER A 14 -4.13 -11.09 6.92
CA SER A 14 -5.30 -10.79 6.08
C SER A 14 -4.96 -9.90 4.88
N ILE A 15 -4.04 -8.94 5.04
CA ILE A 15 -3.62 -8.04 3.96
C ILE A 15 -2.88 -8.83 2.87
N ASN A 16 -1.97 -9.71 3.26
CA ASN A 16 -1.20 -10.52 2.31
C ASN A 16 -2.10 -11.41 1.43
N SER A 17 -3.12 -12.04 2.03
CA SER A 17 -4.09 -12.85 1.29
C SER A 17 -4.91 -12.02 0.29
N ARG A 18 -5.31 -10.80 0.67
CA ARG A 18 -6.03 -9.87 -0.23
C ARG A 18 -5.12 -9.38 -1.37
N LEU A 19 -3.86 -9.10 -1.06
CA LEU A 19 -2.84 -8.71 -2.05
C LEU A 19 -2.61 -9.80 -3.09
N ALA A 20 -2.52 -11.06 -2.66
CA ALA A 20 -2.37 -12.20 -3.58
C ALA A 20 -3.52 -12.28 -4.60
N LEU A 21 -4.75 -11.99 -4.18
CA LEU A 21 -5.92 -11.95 -5.07
C LEU A 21 -5.83 -10.79 -6.07
N VAL A 22 -5.45 -9.59 -5.62
CA VAL A 22 -5.28 -8.42 -6.50
C VAL A 22 -4.17 -8.66 -7.53
N MET A 23 -3.09 -9.35 -7.15
CA MET A 23 -2.02 -9.70 -8.10
C MET A 23 -2.49 -10.69 -9.17
N LYS A 24 -3.42 -11.59 -8.83
CA LYS A 24 -3.93 -12.61 -9.75
C LYS A 24 -4.92 -12.06 -10.78
N SER A 25 -5.87 -11.22 -10.37
CA SER A 25 -6.97 -10.77 -11.24
C SER A 25 -7.29 -9.28 -11.17
N GLY A 26 -6.63 -8.53 -10.29
CA GLY A 26 -6.84 -7.09 -10.12
C GLY A 26 -6.03 -6.24 -11.10
N LYS A 27 -6.46 -4.99 -11.25
CA LYS A 27 -5.66 -3.95 -11.92
C LYS A 27 -4.73 -3.31 -10.90
N TYR A 28 -3.42 -3.36 -11.15
CA TYR A 28 -2.41 -2.78 -10.28
C TYR A 28 -1.37 -2.00 -11.09
N SER A 29 -0.55 -1.21 -10.41
CA SER A 29 0.56 -0.47 -10.99
C SER A 29 1.67 -0.38 -9.95
N PHE A 30 2.92 -0.56 -10.39
CA PHE A 30 4.08 -0.56 -9.52
C PHE A 30 5.04 0.58 -9.88
N GLY A 31 5.76 1.06 -8.87
CA GLY A 31 6.79 2.07 -9.04
C GLY A 31 6.27 3.51 -8.94
N TYR A 32 7.11 4.37 -8.37
CA TYR A 32 6.79 5.75 -8.03
C TYR A 32 6.19 6.55 -9.19
N LYS A 33 6.83 6.54 -10.37
CA LYS A 33 6.38 7.33 -11.54
C LYS A 33 4.98 6.92 -12.02
N GLN A 34 4.70 5.61 -12.01
CA GLN A 34 3.41 5.10 -12.47
C GLN A 34 2.31 5.36 -11.44
N THR A 35 2.60 5.15 -10.15
CA THR A 35 1.68 5.49 -9.05
C THR A 35 1.30 6.98 -9.08
N LEU A 36 2.28 7.86 -9.29
CA LEU A 36 2.04 9.31 -9.39
C LEU A 36 1.15 9.67 -10.58
N LYS A 37 1.33 9.00 -11.73
CA LYS A 37 0.47 9.17 -12.91
C LYS A 37 -0.96 8.72 -12.62
N THR A 38 -1.15 7.58 -11.94
CA THR A 38 -2.48 7.06 -11.62
C THR A 38 -3.20 7.86 -10.53
N LEU A 39 -2.45 8.45 -9.59
CA LEU A 39 -2.96 9.37 -8.57
C LEU A 39 -3.47 10.65 -9.23
N ARG A 40 -2.64 11.31 -10.06
CA ARG A 40 -3.05 12.53 -10.80
C ARG A 40 -4.25 12.33 -11.71
N LEU A 41 -4.42 11.12 -12.27
CA LEU A 41 -5.57 10.78 -13.11
C LEU A 41 -6.81 10.36 -12.30
N GLY A 42 -6.75 10.30 -10.97
CA GLY A 42 -7.86 9.86 -10.10
C GLY A 42 -8.25 8.39 -10.28
N LYS A 43 -7.37 7.57 -10.90
CA LYS A 43 -7.65 6.15 -11.17
C LYS A 43 -7.25 5.23 -10.01
N ALA A 44 -6.30 5.68 -9.18
CA ALA A 44 -5.85 4.93 -8.01
C ALA A 44 -6.92 4.96 -6.91
N LYS A 45 -7.35 3.77 -6.44
CA LYS A 45 -8.30 3.63 -5.32
C LYS A 45 -7.63 3.29 -3.99
N LEU A 46 -6.41 2.76 -4.05
CA LEU A 46 -5.59 2.36 -2.91
C LEU A 46 -4.12 2.47 -3.31
N VAL A 47 -3.30 3.00 -2.40
CA VAL A 47 -1.84 3.06 -2.54
C VAL A 47 -1.20 2.38 -1.34
N ILE A 48 -0.21 1.53 -1.58
CA ILE A 48 0.54 0.81 -0.55
C ILE A 48 1.99 1.28 -0.65
N ILE A 49 2.53 1.82 0.44
CA ILE A 49 3.90 2.34 0.50
C ILE A 49 4.74 1.40 1.38
N ALA A 50 5.89 0.97 0.86
CA ALA A 50 6.83 0.18 1.62
C ALA A 50 7.55 1.03 2.66
N ASN A 51 7.88 0.43 3.81
CA ASN A 51 8.52 1.14 4.92
C ASN A 51 9.91 1.71 4.56
N ASN A 52 10.60 1.11 3.58
CA ASN A 52 11.91 1.54 3.11
C ASN A 52 11.86 2.62 2.01
N THR A 53 10.69 3.20 1.72
CA THR A 53 10.56 4.26 0.71
C THR A 53 11.19 5.56 1.22
N PRO A 54 12.03 6.27 0.43
CA PRO A 54 12.63 7.53 0.85
C PRO A 54 11.58 8.55 1.34
N PRO A 55 11.82 9.27 2.45
CA PRO A 55 10.81 10.15 3.06
C PRO A 55 10.21 11.18 2.08
N LEU A 56 11.04 11.80 1.24
CA LEU A 56 10.58 12.80 0.27
C LEU A 56 9.55 12.21 -0.71
N ARG A 57 9.81 11.01 -1.25
CA ARG A 57 8.87 10.35 -2.17
C ARG A 57 7.60 9.88 -1.49
N LYS A 58 7.71 9.49 -0.21
CA LYS A 58 6.56 9.14 0.60
C LYS A 58 5.66 10.37 0.80
N SER A 59 6.23 11.50 1.21
CA SER A 59 5.50 12.76 1.36
C SER A 59 4.88 13.25 0.05
N GLU A 60 5.59 13.08 -1.09
CA GLU A 60 5.02 13.38 -2.40
C GLU A 60 3.81 12.51 -2.70
N ILE A 61 3.90 11.18 -2.51
CA ILE A 61 2.77 10.27 -2.75
C ILE A 61 1.59 10.57 -1.81
N GLU A 62 1.86 10.94 -0.55
CA GLU A 62 0.83 11.27 0.45
C GLU A 62 0.13 12.62 0.17
N TYR A 63 0.79 13.52 -0.55
CA TYR A 63 0.23 14.83 -0.91
C TYR A 63 -0.78 14.76 -2.07
N TYR A 64 -0.59 13.82 -3.01
CA TYR A 64 -1.46 13.62 -4.17
C TYR A 64 -2.62 12.67 -3.87
#